data_AF-A0AA35T312-F1
#
_entry.id   AF-A0AA35T312-F1
#
_cell.length_a   1.000
_cell.length_b   1.000
_cell.length_c   1.000
_cell.angle_alpha   90.00
_cell.angle_beta   90.00
_cell.angle_gamma   90.00
#
_symmetry.space_group_name_H-M   'P 1'
#
loop_
_entity.id
_entity.type
_entity.pdbx_description
1 polymer ?
#
loop_
_entity_poly.entity_id
_entity_poly.type
_entity_poly.pdbx_seq_one_letter_code
_entity_poly.pdbx_strand_id
1 'polypeptide(L)'
;MVQDMSSLRDYIAYARSYIQPSLSEEAGQALIQAYVDMRKIGSSRGAVTAYPRQLESLIRLAEAHAKMRLHREALKQAATDPKTGIIDVGILTTGVSSSERSRRQLLAKELLKLLQSKAKSGAQLKTQAVLEMMQAQSQVPVSQAQFEAALRILRDEDAITVTGQTVRVC
;
A
#
# COMPACT_ATOMS: atom_id res chain seq x y z
N MET A 1 -18.72 -21.20 7.89
CA MET A 1 -20.00 -20.62 8.34
C MET A 1 -20.70 -20.05 7.13
N VAL A 2 -21.77 -20.70 6.67
CA VAL A 2 -22.64 -20.14 5.63
C VAL A 2 -23.44 -19.04 6.30
N GLN A 3 -23.22 -17.78 5.94
CA GLN A 3 -24.06 -16.69 6.44
C GLN A 3 -25.42 -16.78 5.77
N ASP A 4 -26.46 -16.92 6.58
CA ASP A 4 -27.84 -17.01 6.11
C ASP A 4 -28.27 -15.66 5.52
N MET A 5 -28.97 -15.68 4.38
CA MET A 5 -29.32 -14.47 3.62
C MET A 5 -30.23 -13.53 4.44
N SER A 6 -31.01 -14.10 5.35
CA SER A 6 -31.83 -13.39 6.34
C SER A 6 -30.97 -12.55 7.29
N SER A 7 -29.94 -13.13 7.89
CA SER A 7 -29.06 -12.43 8.84
C SER A 7 -28.32 -11.26 8.20
N LEU A 8 -27.92 -11.38 6.93
CA LEU A 8 -27.29 -10.27 6.21
C LEU A 8 -28.26 -9.11 5.95
N ARG A 9 -29.52 -9.40 5.58
CA ARG A 9 -30.55 -8.37 5.40
C ARG A 9 -30.82 -7.62 6.70
N ASP A 10 -30.96 -8.35 7.80
CA ASP A 10 -31.20 -7.78 9.12
C ASP A 10 -30.01 -6.94 9.58
N TYR A 11 -28.78 -7.40 9.32
CA TYR A 11 -27.56 -6.65 9.60
C TYR A 11 -27.49 -5.32 8.83
N ILE A 12 -27.78 -5.36 7.52
CA ILE A 12 -27.79 -4.15 6.69
C ILE A 12 -28.91 -3.20 7.16
N ALA A 13 -30.10 -3.71 7.48
CA ALA A 13 -31.21 -2.90 7.98
C ALA A 13 -30.87 -2.24 9.31
N TYR A 14 -30.27 -3.00 10.24
CA TYR A 14 -29.82 -2.48 11.53
C TYR A 14 -28.74 -1.40 11.36
N ALA A 15 -27.70 -1.66 10.58
CA ALA A 15 -26.65 -0.69 10.31
C ALA A 15 -27.22 0.59 9.67
N ARG A 16 -28.18 0.46 8.74
CA ARG A 16 -28.82 1.61 8.07
C ARG A 16 -29.59 2.52 9.01
N SER A 17 -30.34 1.94 9.95
CA SER A 17 -31.26 2.66 10.85
C SER A 17 -30.59 3.20 12.11
N TYR A 18 -29.60 2.49 12.66
CA TYR A 18 -29.04 2.80 13.97
C TYR A 18 -27.66 3.47 13.93
N ILE A 19 -26.95 3.40 12.79
CA ILE A 19 -25.59 3.92 12.68
C ILE A 19 -25.55 5.06 11.67
N GLN A 20 -25.35 6.27 12.20
CA GLN A 20 -25.08 7.48 11.44
C GLN A 20 -23.63 7.90 11.76
N PRO A 21 -22.64 7.34 11.05
CA PRO A 21 -21.25 7.66 11.34
C PRO A 21 -21.01 9.13 10.98
N SER A 22 -20.37 9.84 11.89
CA SER A 22 -19.87 11.18 11.63
C SER A 22 -18.36 11.13 11.41
N LEU A 23 -17.87 12.06 10.60
CA LEU A 23 -16.45 12.28 10.46
C LEU A 23 -15.94 12.97 11.73
N SER A 24 -14.93 12.40 12.40
CA SER A 24 -14.25 13.09 13.50
C SER A 24 -13.45 14.28 12.96
N GLU A 25 -13.14 15.25 13.82
CA GLU A 25 -12.36 16.42 13.42
C GLU A 25 -10.95 16.01 12.93
N GLU A 26 -10.32 15.07 13.65
CA GLU A 26 -9.01 14.50 13.29
C GLU A 26 -9.05 13.81 11.91
N ALA A 27 -10.15 13.10 11.64
CA ALA A 27 -10.39 12.45 10.37
C ALA A 27 -10.55 13.45 9.22
N GLY A 28 -11.28 14.54 9.46
CA GLY A 28 -11.44 15.63 8.51
C GLY A 28 -10.09 16.26 8.15
N GLN A 29 -9.26 16.56 9.14
CA GLN A 29 -7.92 17.11 8.91
C GLN A 29 -7.02 16.14 8.13
N ALA A 30 -7.05 14.84 8.44
CA ALA A 30 -6.30 13.83 7.71
C ALA A 30 -6.70 13.74 6.22
N LEU A 31 -8.02 13.82 5.93
CA LEU A 31 -8.52 13.81 4.55
C LEU A 31 -8.15 15.09 3.78
N ILE A 32 -8.20 16.25 4.43
CA ILE A 32 -7.76 17.52 3.85
C ILE A 32 -6.26 17.47 3.52
N GLN A 33 -5.44 16.98 4.45
CA GLN A 33 -4.00 16.85 4.26
C GLN A 33 -3.69 15.91 3.10
N ALA A 34 -4.34 14.74 3.05
CA ALA A 34 -4.20 13.79 1.95
C ALA A 34 -4.61 14.39 0.59
N TYR A 35 -5.68 15.19 0.56
CA TYR A 35 -6.10 15.93 -0.64
C TYR A 35 -5.04 16.93 -1.10
N VAL A 36 -4.48 17.73 -0.17
CA VAL A 36 -3.44 18.71 -0.47
C VAL A 36 -2.17 18.04 -1.00
N ASP A 37 -1.77 16.93 -0.41
CA ASP A 37 -0.56 16.21 -0.83
C ASP A 37 -0.75 15.53 -2.19
N MET A 38 -1.92 14.94 -2.47
CA MET A 38 -2.25 14.43 -3.81
C MET A 38 -2.26 15.55 -4.87
N ARG A 39 -2.76 16.74 -4.53
CA ARG A 39 -2.76 17.89 -5.45
C ARG A 39 -1.34 18.36 -5.78
N LYS A 40 -0.43 18.38 -4.81
CA LYS A 40 0.99 18.72 -5.03
C LYS A 40 1.67 17.73 -5.98
N ILE A 41 1.34 16.44 -5.88
CA ILE A 41 1.91 15.39 -6.74
C ILE A 41 1.36 15.45 -8.18
N GLY A 42 0.08 15.79 -8.35
CA GLY A 42 -0.52 15.93 -9.69
C GLY A 42 0.05 17.11 -10.50
N SER A 43 0.38 18.22 -9.83
CA SER A 43 0.96 19.41 -10.46
C SER A 43 2.35 19.18 -11.07
N SER A 44 3.12 18.20 -10.60
CA SER A 44 4.49 17.94 -11.09
C SER A 44 4.58 17.03 -12.31
N ARG A 45 3.50 16.30 -12.64
CA ARG A 45 3.48 15.32 -13.75
C ARG A 45 2.46 15.62 -14.85
N GLY A 46 1.81 16.78 -14.83
CA GLY A 46 0.79 17.14 -15.84
C GLY A 46 -0.42 16.20 -15.89
N ALA A 47 -0.56 15.32 -14.89
CA ALA A 47 -1.66 14.38 -14.79
C ALA A 47 -2.87 15.10 -14.18
N VAL A 48 -4.05 14.82 -14.75
CA VAL A 48 -5.35 15.40 -14.37
C VAL A 48 -5.49 15.47 -12.85
N THR A 49 -5.50 16.70 -12.32
CA THR A 49 -5.54 16.98 -10.89
C THR A 49 -6.94 16.68 -10.34
N ALA A 50 -6.97 15.90 -9.26
CA ALA A 50 -8.16 15.33 -8.65
C ALA A 50 -9.18 16.41 -8.21
N TYR A 51 -10.42 16.28 -8.69
CA TYR A 51 -11.51 17.24 -8.47
C TYR A 51 -12.14 17.09 -7.07
N PRO A 52 -12.68 18.16 -6.46
CA PRO A 52 -13.42 18.14 -5.18
C PRO A 52 -14.46 17.01 -5.02
N ARG A 53 -15.04 16.53 -6.14
CA ARG A 53 -15.95 15.37 -6.18
C ARG A 53 -15.32 14.06 -5.69
N GLN A 54 -14.01 13.87 -5.90
CA GLN A 54 -13.30 12.68 -5.43
C GLN A 54 -13.14 12.70 -3.91
N LEU A 55 -12.96 13.87 -3.30
CA LEU A 55 -12.93 14.00 -1.84
C LEU A 55 -14.29 13.64 -1.24
N GLU A 56 -15.38 14.14 -1.83
CA GLU A 56 -16.74 13.78 -1.40
C GLU A 56 -16.99 12.27 -1.54
N SER A 57 -16.50 11.66 -2.62
CA SER A 57 -16.58 10.21 -2.83
C SER A 57 -15.80 9.44 -1.76
N LEU A 58 -14.61 9.91 -1.38
CA LEU A 58 -13.79 9.30 -0.32
C LEU A 58 -14.45 9.41 1.05
N ILE A 59 -15.06 10.56 1.37
CA ILE A 59 -15.82 10.75 2.62
C ILE A 59 -16.99 9.75 2.68
N ARG A 60 -17.78 9.65 1.60
CA ARG A 60 -18.91 8.71 1.54
C ARG A 60 -18.47 7.25 1.68
N LEU A 61 -17.33 6.87 1.09
CA LEU A 61 -16.77 5.52 1.23
C LEU A 61 -16.31 5.23 2.67
N ALA A 62 -15.65 6.20 3.32
CA ALA A 62 -15.22 6.08 4.71
C ALA A 62 -16.42 5.92 5.66
N GLU A 63 -17.46 6.73 5.48
CA GLU A 63 -18.72 6.64 6.24
C GLU A 63 -19.41 5.29 6.00
N ALA A 64 -19.51 4.83 4.75
CA ALA A 64 -20.10 3.54 4.43
C ALA A 64 -19.34 2.37 5.09
N HIS A 65 -18.01 2.44 5.10
CA HIS A 65 -17.17 1.42 5.72
C HIS A 65 -17.33 1.39 7.25
N ALA A 66 -17.38 2.55 7.91
CA ALA A 66 -17.65 2.61 9.34
C ALA A 66 -19.07 2.16 9.70
N LYS A 67 -20.06 2.49 8.86
CA LYS A 67 -21.44 2.02 8.99
C LYS A 67 -21.52 0.50 8.91
N MET A 68 -20.79 -0.11 7.97
CA MET A 68 -20.71 -1.56 7.83
C MET A 68 -20.05 -2.23 9.04
N ARG A 69 -19.15 -1.55 9.74
CA ARG A 69 -18.51 -2.07 10.97
C ARG A 69 -19.23 -1.68 12.25
N LEU A 70 -20.42 -1.06 12.15
CA LEU A 70 -21.20 -0.51 13.28
C LEU A 70 -20.41 0.49 14.13
N HIS A 71 -19.47 1.21 13.53
CA HIS A 71 -18.70 2.25 14.20
C HIS A 71 -19.39 3.61 14.07
N ARG A 72 -19.33 4.41 15.14
CA ARG A 72 -19.88 5.77 15.16
C ARG A 72 -18.95 6.80 14.51
N GLU A 73 -17.67 6.46 14.32
CA GLU A 73 -16.65 7.34 13.74
C GLU A 73 -16.05 6.73 12.47
N ALA A 74 -16.00 7.53 11.39
CA ALA A 74 -15.69 7.05 10.05
C ALA A 74 -14.23 6.63 9.80
N LEU A 75 -13.26 7.16 10.58
CA LEU A 75 -11.85 7.12 10.18
C LEU A 75 -10.86 6.57 11.21
N LYS A 76 -11.26 6.33 12.47
CA LYS A 76 -10.29 5.88 13.51
C LYS A 76 -9.70 4.49 13.28
N GLN A 77 -10.34 3.65 12.47
CA GLN A 77 -10.04 2.21 12.36
C GLN A 77 -9.88 1.71 10.91
N ALA A 78 -10.17 2.55 9.92
CA ALA A 78 -10.20 2.14 8.51
C ALA A 78 -8.86 2.37 7.78
N ALA A 79 -8.00 3.25 8.32
CA ALA A 79 -6.77 3.67 7.67
C ALA A 79 -5.56 3.72 8.62
N THR A 80 -5.70 3.17 9.83
CA THR A 80 -4.63 3.17 10.83
C THR A 80 -3.79 1.90 10.63
N ASP A 81 -2.55 2.05 10.16
CA ASP A 81 -1.61 0.92 10.12
C ASP A 81 -1.36 0.44 11.57
N PRO A 82 -1.70 -0.83 11.91
CA PRO A 82 -1.60 -1.33 13.29
C PRO A 82 -0.17 -1.33 13.84
N LYS A 83 0.85 -1.15 12.98
CA LYS A 83 2.25 -1.05 13.41
C LYS A 83 2.73 0.38 13.66
N THR A 84 2.15 1.38 13.00
CA THR A 84 2.66 2.76 13.06
C THR A 84 1.68 3.74 13.69
N GLY A 85 0.39 3.40 13.77
CA GLY A 85 -0.63 4.29 14.33
C GLY A 85 -0.98 5.49 13.44
N ILE A 86 -0.38 5.59 12.24
CA ILE A 86 -0.58 6.71 11.32
C ILE A 86 -1.71 6.38 10.34
N ILE A 87 -2.56 7.37 10.06
CA ILE A 87 -3.68 7.30 9.12
C ILE A 87 -3.13 7.40 7.69
N ASP A 88 -3.27 6.34 6.89
CA ASP A 88 -2.79 6.28 5.52
C ASP A 88 -3.88 5.90 4.53
N VAL A 89 -4.34 6.92 3.78
CA VAL A 89 -5.34 6.80 2.70
C VAL A 89 -4.88 5.90 1.54
N GLY A 90 -3.57 5.63 1.42
CA GLY A 90 -3.02 4.68 0.46
C GLY A 90 -3.52 3.25 0.67
N ILE A 91 -3.79 2.85 1.92
CA ILE A 91 -4.35 1.53 2.23
C ILE A 91 -5.74 1.36 1.60
N LEU A 92 -6.57 2.41 1.64
CA LEU A 92 -7.94 2.38 1.11
C LEU A 92 -8.00 2.26 -0.41
N THR A 93 -7.00 2.80 -1.11
CA THR A 93 -7.00 2.86 -2.58
C THR A 93 -6.15 1.77 -3.23
N THR A 94 -5.06 1.36 -2.58
CA THR A 94 -4.08 0.41 -3.15
C THR A 94 -3.92 -0.87 -2.35
N GLY A 95 -4.52 -0.98 -1.16
CA GLY A 95 -4.35 -2.12 -0.26
C GLY A 95 -2.95 -2.24 0.37
N VAL A 96 -2.09 -1.23 0.19
CA VAL A 96 -0.71 -1.21 0.68
C VAL A 96 -0.44 0.09 1.44
N SER A 97 0.09 0.01 2.65
CA SER A 97 0.49 1.19 3.44
C SER A 97 1.74 1.87 2.88
N SER A 98 1.95 3.14 3.22
CA SER A 98 3.14 3.94 2.93
C SER A 98 4.37 3.37 3.61
N SER A 99 4.22 2.80 4.81
CA SER A 99 5.28 2.05 5.51
C SER A 99 5.72 0.85 4.67
N GLU A 100 4.78 0.08 4.14
CA GLU A 100 5.05 -1.06 3.26
C GLU A 100 5.61 -0.64 1.89
N ARG A 101 5.11 0.45 1.29
CA ARG A 101 5.68 1.01 0.05
C ARG A 101 7.12 1.47 0.24
N SER A 102 7.38 2.23 1.31
CA SER A 102 8.71 2.72 1.65
C SER A 102 9.66 1.55 1.92
N ARG A 103 9.19 0.53 2.63
CA ARG A 103 9.95 -0.69 2.90
C ARG A 103 10.28 -1.46 1.63
N ARG A 104 9.33 -1.59 0.69
CA ARG A 104 9.58 -2.21 -0.62
C ARG A 104 10.60 -1.43 -1.45
N GLN A 105 10.51 -0.10 -1.46
CA GLN A 105 11.48 0.75 -2.16
C GLN A 105 12.88 0.68 -1.55
N LEU A 106 12.99 0.65 -0.21
CA LEU A 106 14.25 0.44 0.50
C LEU A 106 14.88 -0.91 0.14
N LEU A 107 14.09 -1.98 0.17
CA LEU A 107 14.54 -3.32 -0.22
C LEU A 107 15.02 -3.35 -1.69
N ALA A 108 14.30 -2.71 -2.60
CA ALA A 108 14.69 -2.62 -4.00
C ALA A 108 16.04 -1.88 -4.19
N LYS A 109 16.24 -0.76 -3.49
CA LYS A 109 17.50 0.00 -3.54
C LYS A 109 18.69 -0.79 -3.00
N GLU A 110 18.52 -1.49 -1.88
CA GLU A 110 19.60 -2.32 -1.32
C GLU A 110 19.91 -3.52 -2.23
N LEU A 111 18.89 -4.15 -2.81
CA LEU A 111 19.08 -5.20 -3.81
C LEU A 111 19.89 -4.70 -5.02
N LEU A 112 19.58 -3.50 -5.52
CA LEU A 112 20.32 -2.89 -6.63
C LEU A 112 21.81 -2.69 -6.28
N LYS A 113 22.11 -2.11 -5.11
CA LYS A 113 23.50 -1.93 -4.65
C LYS A 113 24.24 -3.25 -4.54
N LEU A 114 23.59 -4.28 -4.00
CA LEU A 114 24.15 -5.62 -3.90
C LEU A 114 24.49 -6.19 -5.27
N LEU A 115 23.54 -6.13 -6.20
CA LEU A 115 23.71 -6.59 -7.56
C LEU A 115 24.83 -5.82 -8.28
N GLN A 116 24.91 -4.50 -8.14
CA GLN A 116 25.99 -3.69 -8.74
C GLN A 116 27.38 -4.00 -8.15
N SER A 117 27.47 -4.26 -6.84
CA SER A 117 28.75 -4.56 -6.19
C SER A 117 29.35 -5.92 -6.58
N LYS A 118 28.49 -6.90 -6.93
CA LYS A 118 28.88 -8.29 -7.16
C LYS A 118 28.77 -8.72 -8.62
N ALA A 119 27.77 -8.23 -9.36
CA ALA A 119 27.68 -8.43 -10.80
C ALA A 119 28.55 -7.37 -11.48
N LYS A 120 29.80 -7.72 -11.82
CA LYS A 120 30.54 -6.96 -12.84
C LYS A 120 29.67 -6.92 -14.10
N SER A 121 29.49 -5.71 -14.64
CA SER A 121 28.63 -5.36 -15.78
C SER A 121 28.29 -6.54 -16.68
N GLY A 122 27.03 -7.00 -16.63
CA GLY A 122 26.50 -8.07 -17.47
C GLY A 122 26.51 -9.51 -16.92
N ALA A 123 27.05 -9.76 -15.72
CA ALA A 123 27.02 -11.10 -15.13
C ALA A 123 25.61 -11.56 -14.72
N GLN A 124 25.24 -12.78 -15.10
CA GLN A 124 24.00 -13.44 -14.67
C GLN A 124 24.20 -14.09 -13.30
N LEU A 125 23.38 -13.69 -12.33
CA LEU A 125 23.37 -14.28 -10.98
C LEU A 125 22.13 -15.16 -10.81
N LYS A 126 22.26 -16.31 -10.14
CA LYS A 126 21.10 -17.15 -9.81
C LYS A 126 20.23 -16.45 -8.78
N THR A 127 18.92 -16.43 -9.00
CA THR A 127 17.92 -15.80 -8.11
C THR A 127 18.01 -16.34 -6.69
N GLN A 128 18.25 -17.65 -6.53
CA GLN A 128 18.45 -18.32 -5.23
C GLN A 128 19.65 -17.75 -4.45
N ALA A 129 20.78 -17.55 -5.14
CA ALA A 129 22.00 -17.04 -4.53
C ALA A 129 21.85 -15.58 -4.10
N VAL A 130 21.13 -14.76 -4.87
CA VAL A 130 20.84 -13.37 -4.51
C VAL A 130 19.92 -13.30 -3.28
N LEU A 131 18.94 -14.19 -3.18
CA LEU A 131 18.05 -14.29 -2.01
C LEU A 131 18.85 -14.64 -0.74
N GLU A 132 19.70 -15.66 -0.80
CA GLU A 132 20.55 -16.08 0.32
C GLU A 132 21.51 -14.96 0.75
N MET A 133 22.11 -14.25 -0.20
CA MET A 133 22.99 -13.11 0.09
C MET A 133 22.23 -11.96 0.77
N MET A 134 21.01 -11.68 0.32
CA MET A 134 20.17 -10.64 0.92
C MET A 134 19.72 -11.03 2.33
N GLN A 135 19.45 -12.32 2.57
CA GLN A 135 19.18 -12.85 3.90
C GLN A 135 20.41 -12.83 4.81
N ALA A 136 21.62 -13.05 4.27
CA ALA A 136 22.85 -13.01 5.05
C ALA A 136 23.25 -11.58 5.49
N GLN A 137 22.90 -10.56 4.71
CA GLN A 137 23.16 -9.16 5.06
C GLN A 137 22.03 -8.51 5.87
N SER A 138 20.80 -8.99 5.77
CA SER A 138 19.67 -8.40 6.48
C SER A 138 19.46 -9.08 7.83
N GLN A 139 19.39 -8.29 8.91
CA GLN A 139 19.00 -8.80 10.23
C GLN A 139 17.51 -9.22 10.28
N VAL A 140 16.72 -8.84 9.27
CA VAL A 140 15.30 -9.17 9.17
C VAL A 140 15.11 -10.29 8.14
N PRO A 141 14.40 -11.38 8.46
CA PRO A 141 14.10 -12.43 7.50
C PRO A 141 13.24 -11.87 6.36
N VAL A 142 13.83 -11.78 5.17
CA VAL A 142 13.10 -11.35 3.97
C VAL A 142 12.38 -12.55 3.37
N SER A 143 11.07 -12.43 3.21
CA SER A 143 10.26 -13.48 2.59
C SER A 143 10.40 -13.47 1.07
N GLN A 144 10.18 -14.62 0.43
CA GLN A 144 10.25 -14.76 -1.02
C GLN A 144 9.31 -13.78 -1.74
N ALA A 145 8.10 -13.55 -1.20
CA ALA A 145 7.15 -12.59 -1.76
C ALA A 145 7.66 -11.14 -1.72
N GLN A 146 8.40 -10.75 -0.68
CA GLN A 146 8.99 -9.41 -0.58
C GLN A 146 10.12 -9.23 -1.59
N PHE A 147 10.92 -10.27 -1.78
CA PHE A 147 12.01 -10.29 -2.75
C PHE A 147 11.49 -10.22 -4.20
N GLU A 148 10.47 -11.02 -4.53
CA GLU A 148 9.84 -10.97 -5.86
C GLU A 148 9.19 -9.61 -6.15
N ALA A 149 8.57 -8.99 -5.15
CA ALA A 149 8.03 -7.65 -5.28
C ALA A 149 9.12 -6.60 -5.56
N ALA A 150 10.29 -6.72 -4.92
CA ALA A 150 11.42 -5.84 -5.16
C ALA A 150 12.01 -6.04 -6.58
N LEU A 151 12.12 -7.29 -7.04
CA LEU A 151 12.55 -7.58 -8.42
C LEU A 151 11.60 -7.01 -9.47
N ARG A 152 10.28 -7.05 -9.22
CA ARG A 152 9.30 -6.42 -10.13
C ARG A 152 9.53 -4.92 -10.25
N ILE A 153 9.73 -4.23 -9.12
CA ILE A 153 10.02 -2.78 -9.12
C ILE A 153 11.27 -2.47 -9.96
N LEU A 154 12.36 -3.21 -9.74
CA LEU A 154 13.61 -2.97 -10.47
C LEU A 154 13.53 -3.32 -11.96
N ARG A 155 12.70 -4.29 -12.32
CA ARG A 155 12.41 -4.63 -13.72
C ARG A 155 11.58 -3.52 -14.38
N ASP A 156 10.60 -2.98 -13.67
CA ASP A 156 9.76 -1.89 -14.17
C ASP A 156 10.56 -0.56 -14.29
N GLU A 157 11.68 -0.44 -13.56
CA GLU A 157 12.66 0.65 -13.67
C GLU A 157 13.79 0.38 -14.71
N ASP A 158 13.67 -0.69 -15.52
CA ASP A 158 14.66 -1.17 -16.50
C ASP A 158 16.09 -1.41 -15.94
N ALA A 159 16.23 -1.47 -14.61
CA ALA A 159 17.52 -1.63 -13.95
C ALA A 159 18.04 -3.08 -13.97
N ILE A 160 17.14 -4.06 -14.12
CA ILE A 160 17.48 -5.48 -14.18
C ILE A 160 16.64 -6.22 -15.24
N THR A 161 17.26 -7.23 -15.86
CA THR A 161 16.58 -8.23 -16.69
C THR A 161 16.55 -9.55 -15.94
N VAL A 162 15.35 -10.07 -15.65
CA VAL A 162 15.17 -11.40 -15.04
C VAL A 162 14.85 -12.41 -16.14
N THR A 163 15.74 -13.38 -16.34
CA THR A 163 15.58 -14.45 -17.34
C THR A 163 15.43 -15.79 -16.63
N GLY A 164 14.19 -16.20 -16.35
CA GLY A 164 13.91 -17.45 -15.63
C GLY A 164 14.47 -17.42 -14.19
N GLN A 165 15.48 -18.26 -13.92
CA GLN A 165 16.16 -18.38 -12.61
C GLN A 165 17.40 -17.49 -12.47
N THR A 166 17.68 -16.61 -13.44
CA THR A 166 18.83 -15.71 -13.36
C THR A 166 18.41 -14.24 -13.46
N VAL A 167 19.13 -13.40 -12.72
CA VAL A 167 18.98 -11.94 -12.69
C VAL A 167 20.25 -11.33 -13.28
N ARG A 168 20.09 -10.40 -14.21
CA ARG A 168 21.17 -9.64 -14.82
C ARG A 168 20.91 -8.15 -14.58
N VAL A 169 21.95 -7.41 -14.21
CA VAL A 169 21.90 -5.94 -14.18
C VAL A 169 22.06 -5.41 -15.61
N CYS A 170 21.17 -4.52 -16.02
CA CYS A 170 21.22 -3.85 -17.32
C CYS A 170 22.38 -2.86 -17.40
#